data_AF-A0A3S1BB06-F1
#
_entry.id   AF-A0A3S1BB06-F1
#
_cell.length_a   1.000
_cell.length_b   1.000
_cell.length_c   1.000
_cell.angle_alpha   90.00
_cell.angle_beta   90.00
_cell.angle_gamma   90.00
#
_symmetry.space_group_name_H-M   'P 1'
#
loop_
_entity.id
_entity.type
_entity.pdbx_description
1 polymer ?
#
loop_
_entity_poly.entity_id
_entity_poly.type
_entity_poly.pdbx_seq_one_letter_code
_entity_poly.pdbx_strand_id
1 'polypeptide(L)'
;MAIATRIDSSLSPTITQSTLADALKTAFINAGFSTPTDDYTSGTDRILVYRFDTETARNKGRNFLRVRISNTLVIACLIGTDWNTTTKAMTDSSAEFAPTALSASLPINFVSLNCASEGRFIFLSQGTAFIPLGILIPANRPTWWNLDTWSYGYFFSTITGLNFRGSSANPYGNADNTALTSAFLSNSNPGLSRDSLAGLVLLNNSNSGISAKTSDDIGTAAGNGAIRYDTLSFNNNTQRYLLAVNTANGLIFRIQ
;
A
#
# COMPACT_ATOMS: atom_id res chain seq x y z
N MET A 1 -1.40 4.96 -18.03
CA MET A 1 -2.12 3.68 -17.88
C MET A 1 -1.17 2.72 -17.23
N ALA A 2 -1.50 2.23 -16.03
CA ALA A 2 -0.58 1.45 -15.22
C ALA A 2 -1.21 0.12 -14.86
N ILE A 3 -1.37 -0.74 -15.88
CA ILE A 3 -1.69 -2.15 -15.65
C ILE A 3 -0.61 -2.70 -14.72
N ALA A 4 -1.02 -3.21 -13.56
CA ALA A 4 -0.09 -3.61 -12.53
C ALA A 4 0.62 -4.91 -12.95
N THR A 5 1.94 -4.90 -12.93
CA THR A 5 2.71 -6.15 -13.03
C THR A 5 2.64 -6.87 -11.69
N ARG A 6 2.19 -8.12 -11.70
CA ARG A 6 2.09 -8.99 -10.52
C ARG A 6 3.23 -9.99 -10.47
N ILE A 7 3.89 -10.11 -9.31
CA ILE A 7 4.85 -11.15 -9.01
C ILE A 7 4.51 -11.76 -7.66
N ASP A 8 4.33 -13.07 -7.63
CA ASP A 8 4.05 -13.83 -6.42
C ASP A 8 5.33 -14.50 -5.93
N SER A 9 5.53 -14.49 -4.61
CA SER A 9 6.61 -15.25 -3.96
C SER A 9 6.16 -15.73 -2.58
N SER A 10 6.97 -16.57 -1.95
CA SER A 10 6.68 -17.07 -0.62
C SER A 10 7.95 -17.18 0.24
N LEU A 11 7.77 -17.12 1.54
CA LEU A 11 8.78 -17.43 2.55
C LEU A 11 8.32 -18.66 3.32
N SER A 12 9.13 -19.72 3.27
CA SER A 12 8.87 -20.97 3.98
C SER A 12 8.96 -20.79 5.51
N PRO A 13 8.33 -21.69 6.30
CA PRO A 13 8.42 -21.71 7.75
C PRO A 13 9.85 -21.73 8.32
N THR A 14 9.97 -21.53 9.64
CA THR A 14 11.23 -21.25 10.36
C THR A 14 11.70 -19.82 10.12
N ILE A 15 10.75 -18.90 10.22
CA ILE A 15 10.94 -17.49 9.89
C ILE A 15 11.63 -16.79 11.06
N THR A 16 12.68 -16.05 10.73
CA THR A 16 13.40 -15.16 11.64
C THR A 16 13.23 -13.73 11.15
N GLN A 17 13.58 -12.75 11.98
CA GLN A 17 13.60 -11.36 11.56
C GLN A 17 14.48 -11.14 10.32
N SER A 18 15.65 -11.81 10.25
CA SER A 18 16.56 -11.69 9.10
C SER A 18 15.94 -12.27 7.83
N THR A 19 15.39 -13.49 7.89
CA THR A 19 14.81 -14.13 6.70
C THR A 19 13.56 -13.39 6.21
N LEU A 20 12.77 -12.80 7.14
CA LEU A 20 11.67 -11.90 6.77
C LEU A 20 12.17 -10.59 6.12
N ALA A 21 13.24 -9.98 6.64
CA ALA A 21 13.81 -8.77 6.05
C ALA A 21 14.35 -9.02 4.63
N ASP A 22 14.99 -10.16 4.39
CA ASP A 22 15.51 -10.53 3.06
C ASP A 22 14.38 -10.85 2.08
N ALA A 23 13.33 -11.56 2.54
CA ALA A 23 12.12 -11.80 1.74
C ALA A 23 11.41 -10.49 1.38
N LEU A 24 11.29 -9.56 2.34
CA LEU A 24 10.72 -8.23 2.09
C LEU A 24 11.56 -7.44 1.09
N LYS A 25 12.90 -7.43 1.20
CA LYS A 25 13.76 -6.78 0.21
C LYS A 25 13.49 -7.29 -1.21
N THR A 26 13.34 -8.60 -1.35
CA THR A 26 12.98 -9.23 -2.64
C THR A 26 11.59 -8.82 -3.11
N ALA A 27 10.58 -8.83 -2.22
CA ALA A 27 9.22 -8.40 -2.55
C ALA A 27 9.14 -6.91 -2.93
N PHE A 28 9.91 -6.03 -2.28
CA PHE A 28 10.01 -4.61 -2.64
C PHE A 28 10.62 -4.42 -4.04
N ILE A 29 11.66 -5.17 -4.38
CA ILE A 29 12.24 -5.17 -5.73
C ILE A 29 11.20 -5.66 -6.75
N ASN A 30 10.49 -6.75 -6.46
CA ASN A 30 9.44 -7.28 -7.32
C ASN A 30 8.28 -6.28 -7.51
N ALA A 31 7.96 -5.48 -6.49
CA ALA A 31 6.97 -4.40 -6.57
C ALA A 31 7.49 -3.17 -7.32
N GLY A 32 8.74 -3.16 -7.77
CA GLY A 32 9.35 -2.08 -8.57
C GLY A 32 10.08 -1.01 -7.77
N PHE A 33 10.32 -1.21 -6.46
CA PHE A 33 11.24 -0.36 -5.72
C PHE A 33 12.70 -0.68 -6.07
N SER A 34 13.57 0.29 -5.89
CA SER A 34 15.02 0.04 -5.86
C SER A 34 15.40 -0.71 -4.57
N THR A 35 16.69 -1.03 -4.43
CA THR A 35 17.25 -1.43 -3.13
C THR A 35 16.92 -0.38 -2.06
N PRO A 36 16.83 -0.77 -0.77
CA PRO A 36 16.60 0.18 0.31
C PRO A 36 17.59 1.34 0.25
N THR A 37 17.10 2.55 0.45
CA THR A 37 17.94 3.75 0.68
C THR A 37 18.76 3.61 1.96
N ASP A 38 18.24 2.87 2.93
CA ASP A 38 18.92 2.55 4.17
C ASP A 38 18.46 1.17 4.67
N ASP A 39 19.39 0.40 5.25
CA ASP A 39 19.16 -0.94 5.78
C ASP A 39 20.05 -1.14 7.02
N TYR A 40 19.46 -1.01 8.20
CA TYR A 40 20.20 -0.99 9.46
C TYR A 40 19.42 -1.62 10.61
N THR A 41 20.10 -1.83 11.72
CA THR A 41 19.51 -2.35 12.96
C THR A 41 19.46 -1.25 14.01
N SER A 42 18.32 -1.07 14.65
CA SER A 42 18.13 -0.14 15.77
C SER A 42 17.62 -0.92 16.99
N GLY A 43 18.45 -1.07 18.01
CA GLY A 43 18.17 -2.00 19.10
C GLY A 43 18.05 -3.43 18.56
N THR A 44 16.89 -4.06 18.75
CA THR A 44 16.59 -5.40 18.23
C THR A 44 15.88 -5.40 16.89
N ASP A 45 15.54 -4.25 16.33
CA ASP A 45 14.67 -4.16 15.15
C ASP A 45 15.48 -3.97 13.87
N ARG A 46 15.07 -4.65 12.81
CA ARG A 46 15.60 -4.41 11.47
C ARG A 46 14.77 -3.32 10.79
N ILE A 47 15.43 -2.33 10.21
CA ILE A 47 14.79 -1.19 9.57
C ILE A 47 15.22 -1.10 8.12
N LEU A 48 14.25 -1.10 7.22
CA LEU A 48 14.41 -0.89 5.78
C LEU A 48 13.74 0.44 5.41
N VAL A 49 14.42 1.27 4.62
CA VAL A 49 13.86 2.54 4.14
C VAL A 49 13.82 2.54 2.62
N TYR A 50 12.65 2.75 2.04
CA TYR A 50 12.44 2.80 0.60
C TYR A 50 12.00 4.18 0.16
N ARG A 51 12.45 4.60 -1.02
CA ARG A 51 12.11 5.87 -1.65
C ARG A 51 11.19 5.64 -2.85
N PHE A 52 10.18 6.48 -2.98
CA PHE A 52 9.37 6.60 -4.19
C PHE A 52 9.14 8.08 -4.51
N ASP A 53 9.64 8.48 -5.68
CA ASP A 53 9.54 9.83 -6.18
C ASP A 53 8.27 10.03 -7.01
N THR A 54 7.56 11.11 -6.67
CA THR A 54 6.47 11.66 -7.48
C THR A 54 7.04 12.66 -8.50
N GLU A 55 7.80 13.66 -8.02
CA GLU A 55 8.43 14.72 -8.83
C GLU A 55 9.74 15.16 -8.16
N THR A 56 10.88 14.64 -8.62
CA THR A 56 12.19 14.85 -7.96
C THR A 56 12.65 16.31 -7.90
N ALA A 57 12.14 17.17 -8.76
CA ALA A 57 12.47 18.60 -8.80
C ALA A 57 11.78 19.44 -7.70
N ARG A 58 10.82 18.85 -6.97
CA ARG A 58 10.02 19.53 -5.94
C ARG A 58 10.45 19.14 -4.54
N ASN A 59 10.39 20.08 -3.59
CA ASN A 59 10.88 19.85 -2.22
C ASN A 59 10.23 18.65 -1.52
N LYS A 60 8.92 18.46 -1.72
CA LYS A 60 8.10 17.37 -1.18
C LYS A 60 7.64 16.37 -2.24
N GLY A 61 8.30 16.35 -3.41
CA GLY A 61 8.01 15.38 -4.47
C GLY A 61 8.65 14.01 -4.28
N ARG A 62 9.21 13.74 -3.10
CA ARG A 62 9.84 12.47 -2.71
C ARG A 62 9.12 11.94 -1.48
N ASN A 63 8.85 10.63 -1.46
CA ASN A 63 8.23 9.96 -0.33
C ASN A 63 9.13 8.82 0.14
N PHE A 64 9.30 8.70 1.45
CA PHE A 64 10.08 7.65 2.08
C PHE A 64 9.18 6.78 2.95
N LEU A 65 9.16 5.47 2.68
CA LEU A 65 8.50 4.48 3.52
C LEU A 65 9.56 3.80 4.38
N ARG A 66 9.42 3.92 5.70
CA ARG A 66 10.20 3.13 6.66
C ARG A 66 9.42 1.90 7.03
N VAL A 67 10.05 0.74 6.89
CA VAL A 67 9.54 -0.56 7.33
C VAL A 67 10.43 -1.06 8.46
N ARG A 68 9.86 -1.16 9.66
CA ARG A 68 10.50 -1.71 10.85
C ARG A 68 9.99 -3.13 11.06
N ILE A 69 10.89 -4.06 11.31
CA ILE A 69 10.58 -5.48 11.54
C ILE A 69 11.13 -5.83 12.92
N SER A 70 10.27 -6.18 13.87
CA SER A 70 10.70 -6.59 15.20
C SER A 70 11.22 -8.03 15.24
N ASN A 71 11.88 -8.41 16.33
CA ASN A 71 12.29 -9.79 16.59
C ASN A 71 11.10 -10.77 16.76
N THR A 72 9.92 -10.24 17.10
CA THR A 72 8.64 -10.97 17.17
C THR A 72 7.85 -10.93 15.87
N LEU A 73 8.50 -10.58 14.75
CA LEU A 73 7.90 -10.54 13.41
C LEU A 73 6.69 -9.59 13.28
N VAL A 74 6.69 -8.50 14.04
CA VAL A 74 5.76 -7.38 13.83
C VAL A 74 6.37 -6.46 12.78
N ILE A 75 5.60 -6.15 11.75
CA ILE A 75 5.97 -5.16 10.74
C ILE A 75 5.30 -3.84 11.10
N ALA A 76 6.08 -2.79 11.26
CA ALA A 76 5.57 -1.44 11.49
C ALA A 76 6.01 -0.51 10.36
N CYS A 77 5.16 0.43 9.98
CA CYS A 77 5.39 1.30 8.84
C CYS A 77 5.06 2.76 9.16
N LEU A 78 5.84 3.66 8.58
CA LEU A 78 5.51 5.08 8.51
C LEU A 78 6.04 5.69 7.21
N ILE A 79 5.49 6.84 6.85
CA ILE A 79 5.86 7.58 5.64
C ILE A 79 6.32 8.98 6.00
N GLY A 80 7.22 9.55 5.22
CA GLY A 80 7.70 10.93 5.36
C GLY A 80 8.26 11.48 4.06
N THR A 81 8.76 12.71 4.12
CA THR A 81 9.17 13.46 2.91
C THR A 81 10.66 13.48 2.66
N ASP A 82 11.45 13.14 3.68
CA ASP A 82 12.91 13.03 3.56
C ASP A 82 13.48 12.02 4.55
N TRP A 83 14.66 11.50 4.25
CA TRP A 83 15.38 10.56 5.10
C TRP A 83 16.85 10.93 5.22
N ASN A 84 17.31 11.16 6.44
CA ASN A 84 18.72 11.35 6.74
C ASN A 84 19.37 10.02 7.14
N THR A 85 20.22 9.48 6.27
CA THR A 85 20.90 8.19 6.49
C THR A 85 21.97 8.23 7.58
N THR A 86 22.42 9.41 8.00
CA THR A 86 23.38 9.56 9.10
C THR A 86 22.69 9.57 10.46
N THR A 87 21.67 10.43 10.62
CA THR A 87 20.93 10.57 11.89
C THR A 87 19.81 9.56 12.06
N LYS A 88 19.50 8.78 11.01
CA LYS A 88 18.40 7.81 10.96
C LYS A 88 17.05 8.45 11.29
N ALA A 89 16.86 9.70 10.83
CA ALA A 89 15.69 10.50 11.11
C ALA A 89 14.89 10.76 9.83
N MET A 90 13.57 10.72 9.97
CA MET A 90 12.62 11.03 8.90
C MET A 90 12.04 12.43 9.12
N THR A 91 11.88 13.19 8.03
CA THR A 91 11.28 14.53 8.06
C THR A 91 9.80 14.47 7.69
N ASP A 92 8.97 15.23 8.42
CA ASP A 92 7.51 15.27 8.27
C ASP A 92 6.88 13.87 8.32
N SER A 93 7.39 13.03 9.22
CA SER A 93 6.90 11.67 9.35
C SER A 93 5.45 11.62 9.81
N SER A 94 4.74 10.61 9.34
CA SER A 94 3.45 10.20 9.88
C SER A 94 3.60 9.44 11.19
N ALA A 95 2.48 9.21 11.88
CA ALA A 95 2.45 8.25 12.98
C ALA A 95 2.61 6.81 12.46
N GLU A 96 3.37 6.01 13.21
CA GLU A 96 3.63 4.61 12.87
C GLU A 96 2.35 3.77 12.93
N PHE A 97 2.22 2.82 12.00
CA PHE A 97 1.17 1.82 11.98
C PHE A 97 1.79 0.42 12.06
N ALA A 98 1.28 -0.40 12.97
CA ALA A 98 1.68 -1.80 13.14
C ALA A 98 0.40 -2.67 13.15
N PRO A 99 0.15 -3.49 12.11
CA PRO A 99 -1.11 -4.22 11.96
C PRO A 99 -1.21 -5.43 12.89
N THR A 100 -0.29 -6.39 12.73
CA THR A 100 -0.28 -7.65 13.49
C THR A 100 1.09 -8.31 13.45
N ALA A 101 1.36 -9.20 14.39
CA ALA A 101 2.51 -10.10 14.35
C ALA A 101 2.27 -11.24 13.35
N LEU A 102 3.36 -11.69 12.72
CA LEU A 102 3.40 -12.90 11.90
C LEU A 102 3.90 -14.09 12.75
N SER A 103 3.51 -15.30 12.37
CA SER A 103 3.99 -16.55 12.95
C SER A 103 5.32 -16.97 12.33
N ALA A 104 6.22 -17.52 13.16
CA ALA A 104 7.46 -18.13 12.68
C ALA A 104 7.25 -19.51 12.00
N SER A 105 6.11 -20.16 12.24
CA SER A 105 5.85 -21.56 11.86
C SER A 105 4.99 -21.75 10.63
N LEU A 106 4.42 -20.68 10.05
CA LEU A 106 3.56 -20.74 8.88
C LEU A 106 4.22 -20.05 7.69
N PRO A 107 4.01 -20.52 6.45
CA PRO A 107 4.52 -19.83 5.28
C PRO A 107 3.88 -18.45 5.12
N ILE A 108 4.64 -17.48 4.63
CA ILE A 108 4.12 -16.16 4.24
C ILE A 108 4.06 -16.12 2.71
N ASN A 109 2.90 -15.76 2.17
CA ASN A 109 2.75 -15.47 0.75
C ASN A 109 2.85 -13.97 0.52
N PHE A 110 3.62 -13.58 -0.48
CA PHE A 110 3.79 -12.19 -0.92
C PHE A 110 3.18 -12.05 -2.31
N VAL A 111 2.33 -11.05 -2.49
CA VAL A 111 1.88 -10.59 -3.80
C VAL A 111 2.41 -9.18 -4.01
N SER A 112 3.36 -9.04 -4.93
CA SER A 112 4.02 -7.77 -5.26
C SER A 112 3.39 -7.18 -6.51
N LEU A 113 2.93 -5.93 -6.42
CA LEU A 113 2.31 -5.21 -7.53
C LEU A 113 3.09 -3.94 -7.85
N ASN A 114 3.51 -3.80 -9.11
CA ASN A 114 4.07 -2.57 -9.64
C ASN A 114 3.01 -1.86 -10.51
N CYS A 115 2.39 -0.81 -9.97
CA CYS A 115 1.39 0.02 -10.66
C CYS A 115 2.07 1.26 -11.30
N ALA A 116 3.25 1.06 -11.88
CA ALA A 116 4.08 2.09 -12.49
C ALA A 116 4.28 3.33 -11.59
N SER A 117 3.85 4.52 -12.05
CA SER A 117 3.98 5.77 -11.30
C SER A 117 2.93 5.94 -10.21
N GLU A 118 1.85 5.14 -10.22
CA GLU A 118 0.73 5.33 -9.31
C GLU A 118 0.88 4.57 -7.99
N GLY A 119 1.68 3.50 -7.97
CA GLY A 119 1.88 2.78 -6.74
C GLY A 119 2.79 1.58 -6.87
N ARG A 120 3.33 1.16 -5.72
CA ARG A 120 4.12 -0.06 -5.58
C ARG A 120 3.70 -0.71 -4.27
N PHE A 121 3.20 -1.94 -4.35
CA PHE A 121 2.51 -2.60 -3.25
C PHE A 121 3.05 -4.00 -3.00
N ILE A 122 3.02 -4.41 -1.75
CA ILE A 122 3.32 -5.78 -1.33
C ILE A 122 2.21 -6.19 -0.37
N PHE A 123 1.50 -7.25 -0.70
CA PHE A 123 0.49 -7.83 0.18
C PHE A 123 1.04 -9.11 0.78
N LEU A 124 1.25 -9.10 2.09
CA LEU A 124 1.63 -10.29 2.85
C LEU A 124 0.37 -10.97 3.35
N SER A 125 0.32 -12.29 3.24
CA SER A 125 -0.76 -13.10 3.80
C SER A 125 -0.22 -14.36 4.48
N GLN A 126 -0.73 -14.65 5.67
CA GLN A 126 -0.36 -15.82 6.47
C GLN A 126 -1.54 -16.22 7.37
N GLY A 127 -2.25 -17.29 7.01
CA GLY A 127 -3.52 -17.63 7.67
C GLY A 127 -4.52 -16.46 7.56
N THR A 128 -4.98 -15.95 8.70
CA THR A 128 -5.86 -14.78 8.77
C THR A 128 -5.11 -13.45 8.73
N ALA A 129 -3.80 -13.45 8.99
CA ALA A 129 -2.99 -12.23 8.94
C ALA A 129 -2.90 -11.70 7.50
N PHE A 130 -3.08 -10.39 7.37
CA PHE A 130 -2.91 -9.67 6.11
C PHE A 130 -2.23 -8.35 6.41
N ILE A 131 -1.12 -8.09 5.71
CA ILE A 131 -0.32 -6.88 5.91
C ILE A 131 -0.10 -6.24 4.53
N PRO A 132 -0.85 -5.17 4.21
CA PRO A 132 -0.61 -4.40 3.01
C PRO A 132 0.52 -3.39 3.27
N LEU A 133 1.55 -3.43 2.43
CA LEU A 133 2.68 -2.51 2.43
C LEU A 133 2.77 -1.80 1.08
N GLY A 134 3.41 -0.64 1.07
CA GLY A 134 3.69 0.08 -0.17
C GLY A 134 3.39 1.57 -0.07
N ILE A 135 3.55 2.24 -1.21
CA ILE A 135 3.21 3.66 -1.37
C ILE A 135 2.26 3.77 -2.57
N LEU A 136 1.15 4.46 -2.36
CA LEU A 136 0.21 4.95 -3.37
C LEU A 136 0.52 6.42 -3.66
N ILE A 137 0.66 6.76 -4.94
CA ILE A 137 0.78 8.11 -5.48
C ILE A 137 -0.36 8.27 -6.48
N PRO A 138 -1.57 8.65 -6.04
CA PRO A 138 -2.76 8.62 -6.91
C PRO A 138 -2.55 9.42 -8.20
N ALA A 139 -3.03 8.92 -9.34
CA ALA A 139 -2.77 9.54 -10.64
C ALA A 139 -3.32 10.97 -10.75
N ASN A 140 -4.43 11.26 -10.06
CA ASN A 140 -5.13 12.55 -10.17
C ASN A 140 -4.93 13.36 -8.89
N ARG A 141 -3.87 14.16 -8.87
CA ARG A 141 -3.61 15.16 -7.83
C ARG A 141 -4.42 16.44 -8.10
N PRO A 142 -5.08 17.04 -7.09
CA PRO A 142 -5.73 18.34 -7.27
C PRO A 142 -4.75 19.41 -7.76
N THR A 143 -5.19 20.30 -8.64
CA THR A 143 -4.32 21.31 -9.28
C THR A 143 -3.71 22.30 -8.28
N TRP A 144 -4.37 22.52 -7.14
CA TRP A 144 -3.88 23.38 -6.06
C TRP A 144 -2.85 22.70 -5.16
N TRP A 145 -2.67 21.38 -5.25
CA TRP A 145 -1.74 20.64 -4.39
C TRP A 145 -0.29 20.85 -4.86
N ASN A 146 0.42 21.73 -4.16
CA ASN A 146 1.79 22.10 -4.47
C ASN A 146 2.80 21.18 -3.77
N LEU A 147 3.60 20.46 -4.56
CA LEU A 147 4.67 19.59 -4.06
C LEU A 147 5.90 20.32 -3.52
N ASP A 148 5.97 21.64 -3.59
CA ASP A 148 6.98 22.39 -2.84
C ASP A 148 6.60 22.56 -1.37
N THR A 149 5.33 22.38 -1.04
CA THR A 149 4.78 22.61 0.31
C THR A 149 4.29 21.31 0.95
N TRP A 150 3.59 20.46 0.20
CA TRP A 150 2.94 19.26 0.73
C TRP A 150 3.39 18.01 0.00
N SER A 151 3.54 16.92 0.73
CA SER A 151 3.79 15.60 0.15
C SER A 151 2.56 15.06 -0.58
N TYR A 152 2.77 14.15 -1.52
CA TYR A 152 1.68 13.44 -2.19
C TYR A 152 2.03 11.96 -2.37
N GLY A 153 1.96 11.25 -1.26
CA GLY A 153 2.19 9.81 -1.18
C GLY A 153 1.51 9.28 0.08
N TYR A 154 0.96 8.08 -0.03
CA TYR A 154 0.16 7.48 1.02
C TYR A 154 0.54 6.02 1.20
N PHE A 155 0.50 5.51 2.43
CA PHE A 155 0.64 4.07 2.71
C PHE A 155 -0.63 3.56 3.41
N PHE A 156 -0.83 2.25 3.42
CA PHE A 156 -1.97 1.64 4.10
C PHE A 156 -1.83 1.77 5.63
N SER A 157 -2.84 2.36 6.29
CA SER A 157 -2.91 2.46 7.75
C SER A 157 -3.89 1.48 8.38
N THR A 158 -4.30 0.46 7.62
CA THR A 158 -5.25 -0.59 8.03
C THR A 158 -4.98 -1.87 7.23
N ILE A 159 -5.35 -3.00 7.82
CA ILE A 159 -5.36 -4.30 7.12
C ILE A 159 -6.53 -4.44 6.14
N THR A 160 -7.55 -3.58 6.21
CA THR A 160 -8.68 -3.62 5.28
C THR A 160 -8.34 -2.99 3.92
N GLY A 161 -7.19 -2.33 3.78
CA GLY A 161 -6.77 -1.68 2.52
C GLY A 161 -7.57 -0.44 2.12
N LEU A 162 -8.44 0.09 2.99
CA LEU A 162 -9.32 1.24 2.68
C LEU A 162 -8.97 2.54 3.41
N ASN A 163 -8.04 2.49 4.36
CA ASN A 163 -7.51 3.67 5.02
C ASN A 163 -6.04 3.85 4.65
N PHE A 164 -5.71 5.10 4.39
CA PHE A 164 -4.42 5.53 3.88
C PHE A 164 -3.91 6.67 4.74
N ARG A 165 -2.62 6.69 4.98
CA ARG A 165 -1.96 7.76 5.73
C ARG A 165 -0.87 8.39 4.89
N GLY A 166 -0.92 9.71 4.78
CA GLY A 166 0.14 10.52 4.18
C GLY A 166 1.17 10.95 5.21
N SER A 167 2.10 11.82 4.80
CA SER A 167 3.06 12.46 5.71
C SER A 167 2.40 13.58 6.54
N SER A 168 3.09 14.09 7.56
CA SER A 168 2.59 15.26 8.31
C SER A 168 2.70 16.57 7.52
N ALA A 169 3.43 16.59 6.40
CA ALA A 169 3.38 17.68 5.40
C ALA A 169 2.17 17.49 4.49
N ASN A 170 0.98 17.83 5.00
CA ASN A 170 -0.29 17.76 4.29
C ASN A 170 -1.12 19.05 4.48
N PRO A 171 -2.01 19.39 3.53
CA PRO A 171 -2.78 20.63 3.57
C PRO A 171 -3.94 20.65 4.58
N TYR A 172 -4.33 19.49 5.14
CA TYR A 172 -5.56 19.33 5.90
C TYR A 172 -5.36 19.21 7.42
N GLY A 173 -4.13 19.31 7.90
CA GLY A 173 -3.78 19.15 9.32
C GLY A 173 -3.91 17.71 9.86
N ASN A 174 -4.63 16.82 9.16
CA ASN A 174 -4.71 15.38 9.43
C ASN A 174 -4.20 14.59 8.21
N ALA A 175 -3.27 13.66 8.47
CA ALA A 175 -2.66 12.82 7.46
C ALA A 175 -3.48 11.57 7.09
N ASP A 176 -4.51 11.22 7.85
CA ASP A 176 -5.36 10.06 7.60
C ASP A 176 -6.46 10.35 6.57
N ASN A 177 -6.63 9.40 5.66
CA ASN A 177 -7.56 9.43 4.54
C ASN A 177 -8.28 8.09 4.45
N THR A 178 -9.50 8.11 3.94
CA THR A 178 -10.30 6.90 3.73
C THR A 178 -10.83 6.89 2.31
N ALA A 179 -10.79 5.72 1.67
CA ALA A 179 -11.41 5.55 0.37
C ALA A 179 -12.94 5.73 0.49
N LEU A 180 -13.52 6.51 -0.42
CA LEU A 180 -14.97 6.61 -0.58
C LEU A 180 -15.50 5.22 -0.99
N THR A 181 -16.21 4.58 -0.06
CA THR A 181 -16.70 3.21 -0.20
C THR A 181 -18.08 3.07 0.47
N SER A 182 -18.74 1.92 0.30
CA SER A 182 -20.07 1.67 0.87
C SER A 182 -20.23 0.21 1.29
N ALA A 183 -20.62 -0.07 2.53
CA ALA A 183 -20.85 -1.46 2.98
C ALA A 183 -21.85 -2.24 2.09
N PHE A 184 -22.67 -1.54 1.29
CA PHE A 184 -23.57 -2.14 0.32
C PHE A 184 -22.86 -2.74 -0.91
N LEU A 185 -21.62 -2.33 -1.21
CA LEU A 185 -20.74 -3.00 -2.18
C LEU A 185 -20.04 -4.21 -1.51
N SER A 186 -20.84 -5.13 -0.98
CA SER A 186 -20.35 -6.33 -0.29
C SER A 186 -20.46 -7.57 -1.14
N ASN A 187 -21.66 -7.85 -1.64
CA ASN A 187 -22.00 -9.10 -2.32
C ASN A 187 -22.08 -8.90 -3.84
N SER A 188 -21.67 -9.91 -4.59
CA SER A 188 -21.77 -9.90 -6.05
C SER A 188 -23.22 -9.81 -6.49
N ASN A 189 -23.48 -9.05 -7.56
CA ASN A 189 -24.74 -9.14 -8.28
C ASN A 189 -24.99 -10.59 -8.77
N PRO A 190 -26.21 -11.13 -8.62
CA PRO A 190 -26.56 -12.47 -9.12
C PRO A 190 -26.28 -12.70 -10.63
N GLY A 191 -26.12 -11.64 -11.43
CA GLY A 191 -25.78 -11.68 -12.86
C GLY A 191 -24.34 -12.12 -13.22
N LEU A 192 -23.73 -13.02 -12.44
CA LEU A 192 -22.43 -13.67 -12.66
C LEU A 192 -21.16 -12.78 -12.63
N SER A 193 -21.27 -11.48 -12.32
CA SER A 193 -20.11 -10.60 -12.19
C SER A 193 -20.10 -9.86 -10.86
N ARG A 194 -18.92 -9.67 -10.28
CA ARG A 194 -18.75 -8.83 -9.09
C ARG A 194 -18.88 -7.38 -9.52
N ASP A 195 -19.73 -6.61 -8.85
CA ASP A 195 -19.81 -5.17 -9.10
C ASP A 195 -18.50 -4.51 -8.68
N SER A 196 -18.06 -3.52 -9.45
CA SER A 196 -16.86 -2.76 -9.16
C SER A 196 -17.06 -1.27 -9.43
N LEU A 197 -16.28 -0.47 -8.71
CA LEU A 197 -16.13 0.95 -8.90
C LEU A 197 -14.64 1.21 -9.16
N ALA A 198 -14.34 1.59 -10.40
CA ALA A 198 -12.99 1.99 -10.80
C ALA A 198 -12.65 3.38 -10.24
N GLY A 199 -11.39 3.57 -9.86
CA GLY A 199 -10.92 4.80 -9.23
C GLY A 199 -11.28 4.87 -7.75
N LEU A 200 -10.27 4.88 -6.89
CA LEU A 200 -10.42 5.21 -5.48
C LEU A 200 -10.43 6.73 -5.33
N VAL A 201 -11.49 7.26 -4.74
CA VAL A 201 -11.53 8.64 -4.25
C VAL A 201 -11.10 8.62 -2.78
N LEU A 202 -10.03 9.30 -2.43
CA LEU A 202 -9.57 9.42 -1.04
C LEU A 202 -10.18 10.66 -0.42
N LEU A 203 -10.88 10.48 0.69
CA LEU A 203 -11.45 11.54 1.52
C LEU A 203 -10.53 11.80 2.69
N ASN A 204 -10.32 13.08 3.03
CA ASN A 204 -9.56 13.41 4.22
C ASN A 204 -10.45 13.33 5.48
N ASN A 205 -9.92 12.74 6.56
CA ASN A 205 -10.70 12.48 7.77
C ASN A 205 -10.90 13.72 8.67
N SER A 206 -10.51 14.92 8.23
CA SER A 206 -10.80 16.20 8.92
C SER A 206 -12.09 16.88 8.43
N ASN A 207 -12.91 16.23 7.60
CA ASN A 207 -14.06 16.81 6.90
C ASN A 207 -13.71 17.94 5.91
N SER A 208 -12.42 18.14 5.60
CA SER A 208 -11.94 19.26 4.78
C SER A 208 -11.91 18.99 3.28
N GLY A 209 -12.29 17.79 2.82
CA GLY A 209 -12.54 17.52 1.40
C GLY A 209 -11.92 16.22 0.86
N ILE A 210 -11.78 16.20 -0.46
CA ILE A 210 -11.20 15.09 -1.24
C ILE A 210 -9.69 15.31 -1.35
N SER A 211 -8.89 14.36 -0.90
CA SER A 211 -7.43 14.45 -0.95
C SER A 211 -6.87 14.02 -2.30
N ALA A 212 -7.45 13.00 -2.92
CA ALA A 212 -6.92 12.42 -4.14
C ALA A 212 -7.95 11.57 -4.90
N LYS A 213 -7.68 11.30 -6.18
CA LYS A 213 -8.32 10.22 -6.92
C LYS A 213 -7.26 9.37 -7.63
N THR A 214 -7.36 8.05 -7.57
CA THR A 214 -6.51 7.16 -8.39
C THR A 214 -6.98 7.15 -9.85
N SER A 215 -6.23 6.50 -10.73
CA SER A 215 -6.72 6.07 -12.03
C SER A 215 -7.80 4.99 -11.87
N ASP A 216 -8.46 4.68 -12.97
CA ASP A 216 -9.46 3.62 -13.04
C ASP A 216 -8.84 2.21 -12.91
N ASP A 217 -7.50 2.08 -12.93
CA ASP A 217 -6.80 0.81 -12.77
C ASP A 217 -6.73 0.35 -11.29
N ILE A 218 -7.08 1.21 -10.32
CA ILE A 218 -7.20 0.88 -8.89
C ILE A 218 -8.60 1.26 -8.42
N GLY A 219 -9.30 0.35 -7.75
CA GLY A 219 -10.70 0.58 -7.38
C GLY A 219 -11.20 -0.31 -6.26
N THR A 220 -12.52 -0.36 -6.13
CA THR A 220 -13.20 -1.26 -5.19
C THR A 220 -14.14 -2.22 -5.89
N ALA A 221 -14.40 -3.38 -5.29
CA ALA A 221 -15.37 -4.35 -5.76
C ALA A 221 -16.14 -5.00 -4.61
N ALA A 222 -17.24 -5.67 -4.97
CA ALA A 222 -17.98 -6.56 -4.07
C ALA A 222 -17.15 -7.82 -3.77
N GLY A 223 -16.21 -7.71 -2.83
CA GLY A 223 -15.21 -8.74 -2.52
C GLY A 223 -15.64 -9.80 -1.52
N ASN A 224 -16.81 -9.68 -0.88
CA ASN A 224 -17.22 -10.63 0.15
C ASN A 224 -17.40 -12.05 -0.43
N GLY A 225 -16.99 -13.05 0.35
CA GLY A 225 -17.01 -14.46 -0.06
C GLY A 225 -16.05 -14.82 -1.20
N ALA A 226 -15.22 -13.88 -1.68
CA ALA A 226 -14.17 -14.18 -2.66
C ALA A 226 -12.95 -14.81 -1.99
N ILE A 227 -12.18 -15.54 -2.78
CA ILE A 227 -10.83 -15.92 -2.41
C ILE A 227 -9.92 -14.70 -2.58
N ARG A 228 -9.01 -14.47 -1.62
CA ARG A 228 -8.01 -13.40 -1.74
C ARG A 228 -7.12 -13.66 -2.96
N TYR A 229 -6.81 -12.61 -3.71
CA TYR A 229 -6.04 -12.64 -4.95
C TYR A 229 -6.73 -13.37 -6.12
N ASP A 230 -8.03 -13.58 -6.01
CA ASP A 230 -8.85 -14.01 -7.15
C ASP A 230 -8.80 -12.94 -8.26
N THR A 231 -8.92 -13.42 -9.50
CA THR A 231 -8.93 -12.57 -10.68
C THR A 231 -10.37 -12.36 -11.12
N LEU A 232 -10.80 -11.12 -11.03
CA LEU A 232 -12.13 -10.70 -11.43
C LEU A 232 -12.09 -10.32 -12.92
N SER A 233 -12.95 -10.95 -13.70
CA SER A 233 -13.27 -10.55 -15.08
C SER A 233 -14.71 -10.08 -15.11
N PHE A 234 -14.98 -9.02 -15.87
CA PHE A 234 -16.32 -8.45 -15.99
C PHE A 234 -16.90 -8.75 -17.38
N ASN A 235 -18.21 -9.00 -17.43
CA ASN A 235 -18.90 -9.31 -18.70
C ASN A 235 -18.65 -8.20 -19.73
N ASN A 236 -18.31 -8.59 -20.96
CA ASN A 236 -17.99 -7.67 -22.06
C ASN A 236 -16.77 -6.76 -21.85
N ASN A 237 -15.88 -7.10 -20.92
CA ASN A 237 -14.63 -6.39 -20.69
C ASN A 237 -13.43 -7.35 -20.76
N THR A 238 -12.39 -6.99 -21.52
CA THR A 238 -11.13 -7.75 -21.57
C THR A 238 -10.23 -7.49 -20.36
N GLN A 239 -10.56 -6.48 -19.56
CA GLN A 239 -9.81 -6.12 -18.37
C GLN A 239 -9.96 -7.19 -17.28
N ARG A 240 -8.86 -7.42 -16.56
CA ARG A 240 -8.85 -8.31 -15.40
C ARG A 240 -8.30 -7.59 -14.19
N TYR A 241 -8.94 -7.79 -13.05
CA TYR A 241 -8.59 -7.14 -11.81
C TYR A 241 -8.26 -8.17 -10.74
N LEU A 242 -7.16 -7.96 -10.04
CA LEU A 242 -6.78 -8.69 -8.86
C LEU A 242 -7.56 -8.18 -7.65
N LEU A 243 -8.25 -9.05 -6.92
CA LEU A 243 -8.84 -8.73 -5.63
C LEU A 243 -7.81 -8.87 -4.50
N ALA A 244 -7.17 -7.77 -4.11
CA ALA A 244 -6.16 -7.76 -3.05
C ALA A 244 -6.77 -7.93 -1.65
N VAL A 245 -7.95 -7.33 -1.41
CA VAL A 245 -8.70 -7.47 -0.15
C VAL A 245 -10.07 -8.06 -0.45
N ASN A 246 -10.38 -9.19 0.16
CA ASN A 246 -11.59 -9.98 -0.10
C ASN A 246 -12.68 -9.79 0.97
N THR A 247 -12.92 -8.54 1.37
CA THR A 247 -13.99 -8.16 2.29
C THR A 247 -15.08 -7.40 1.54
N ALA A 248 -16.12 -6.95 2.26
CA ALA A 248 -16.96 -5.88 1.73
C ALA A 248 -16.09 -4.67 1.35
N ASN A 249 -16.38 -4.02 0.21
CA ASN A 249 -15.53 -2.99 -0.40
C ASN A 249 -14.11 -3.48 -0.67
N GLY A 250 -13.99 -4.65 -1.28
CA GLY A 250 -12.69 -5.24 -1.57
C GLY A 250 -11.85 -4.35 -2.48
N LEU A 251 -10.56 -4.22 -2.18
CA LEU A 251 -9.61 -3.44 -2.97
C LEU A 251 -9.18 -4.25 -4.21
N ILE A 252 -9.28 -3.62 -5.39
CA ILE A 252 -8.93 -4.25 -6.67
C ILE A 252 -7.85 -3.46 -7.43
N PHE A 253 -7.02 -4.20 -8.18
CA PHE A 253 -5.96 -3.66 -9.05
C PHE A 253 -6.05 -4.29 -10.44
N ARG A 254 -6.05 -3.49 -11.49
CA ARG A 254 -6.02 -4.02 -12.86
C ARG A 254 -4.68 -4.69 -13.15
N ILE A 255 -4.72 -5.91 -13.67
CA ILE A 255 -3.55 -6.73 -14.04
C ILE A 255 -3.55 -7.18 -15.51
N GLN A 256 -4.63 -6.91 -16.25
CA GLN A 256 -4.76 -7.12 -17.69
C GLN A 256 -5.76 -6.12 -18.28
#